data_AF-A0A9N8ZK47-F1
#
_entry.id   AF-A0A9N8ZK47-F1
#
_cell.length_a   1.000
_cell.length_b   1.000
_cell.length_c   1.000
_cell.angle_alpha   90.00
_cell.angle_beta   90.00
_cell.angle_gamma   90.00
#
_symmetry.space_group_name_H-M   'P 1'
#
loop_
_entity.id
_entity.type
_entity.pdbx_description
1 polymer ?
#
loop_
_entity_poly.entity_id
_entity_poly.type
_entity_poly.pdbx_seq_one_letter_code
_entity_poly.pdbx_strand_id
1 'polypeptide(L)'
;MSTRDEFKELDSLNEYRVKSINSAYYIKEFIDAQEEQNILDKIYSAPKPKWVTLKNRRLQNWGGIPTERGMLSEPLPSWLTNTIFPRFTKLNIFSECEKFHLPNHCLINEYLSGQGIMPHEDGPFYFPTIATVSLKSHTILCFHKHIDASSSTNQPGVNYDTPEFSLLLEPRSLLILKHDLYKKYLHGIQERKTDNLVESNVMNLELTEYYQQRLQKRGRQKNIITSNEDENNEKDIDTDDGDTLLLERDTRISLTFRIVEKVMKARIFGKK
;
A
#
# COMPACT_ATOMS: atom_id res chain seq x y z
N MET A 1 27.37 -10.97 -22.89
CA MET A 1 25.94 -10.62 -22.71
C MET A 1 25.67 -10.60 -21.22
N SER A 2 25.80 -9.42 -20.62
CA SER A 2 25.73 -9.19 -19.18
C SER A 2 24.32 -8.73 -18.84
N THR A 3 23.56 -9.57 -18.16
CA THR A 3 22.36 -9.15 -17.44
C THR A 3 22.84 -8.35 -16.23
N ARG A 4 22.77 -7.03 -16.34
CA ARG A 4 23.12 -6.09 -15.28
C ARG A 4 22.19 -6.33 -14.10
N ASP A 5 22.77 -6.70 -12.97
CA ASP A 5 22.20 -6.58 -11.63
C ASP A 5 21.81 -5.12 -11.36
N GLU A 6 20.61 -4.71 -11.77
CA GLU A 6 20.02 -3.41 -11.40
C GLU A 6 19.34 -3.44 -10.02
N PHE A 7 19.70 -4.38 -9.14
CA PHE A 7 19.46 -4.26 -7.70
C PHE A 7 20.66 -3.64 -7.03
N LYS A 8 20.84 -2.33 -7.25
CA LYS A 8 21.68 -1.47 -6.39
C LYS A 8 21.38 -1.82 -4.92
N GLU A 9 22.43 -1.73 -4.09
CA GLU A 9 22.37 -1.93 -2.63
C GLU A 9 21.05 -1.35 -2.09
N LEU A 10 20.18 -2.22 -1.57
CA LEU A 10 18.97 -1.73 -0.91
C LEU A 10 19.46 -1.31 0.45
N ASP A 11 19.48 0.00 0.66
CA ASP A 11 19.85 0.63 1.90
C ASP A 11 18.90 0.24 3.04
N SER A 12 19.26 0.66 4.26
CA SER A 12 18.47 0.43 5.47
C SER A 12 17.00 0.82 5.26
N LEU A 13 16.05 -0.02 5.71
CA LEU A 13 14.60 0.24 5.60
C LEU A 13 14.20 1.65 6.08
N ASN A 14 14.97 2.23 7.01
CA ASN A 14 14.77 3.57 7.54
C ASN A 14 14.84 4.70 6.50
N GLU A 15 15.52 4.50 5.38
CA GLU A 15 15.58 5.51 4.31
C GLU A 15 14.24 5.69 3.59
N TYR A 16 13.41 4.65 3.63
CA TYR A 16 12.07 4.66 3.04
C TYR A 16 10.99 5.08 4.02
N ARG A 17 11.37 5.53 5.23
CA ARG A 17 10.41 5.91 6.27
C ARG A 17 9.63 7.15 5.86
N VAL A 18 8.31 7.12 6.03
CA VAL A 18 7.48 8.32 5.91
C VAL A 18 7.77 9.20 7.13
N LYS A 19 8.41 10.37 6.93
CA LYS A 19 9.01 11.15 8.04
C LYS A 19 8.05 11.48 9.16
N SER A 20 6.79 11.80 8.84
CA SER A 20 5.75 12.15 9.82
C SER A 20 5.12 10.94 10.50
N ILE A 21 5.42 9.71 10.08
CA ILE A 21 4.76 8.49 10.53
C ILE A 21 5.81 7.42 10.87
N ASN A 22 6.04 7.23 12.17
CA ASN A 22 7.14 6.42 12.68
C ASN A 22 7.14 4.94 12.24
N SER A 23 6.01 4.37 11.84
CA SER A 23 5.90 2.96 11.51
C SER A 23 5.31 2.70 10.11
N ALA A 24 5.42 3.68 9.21
CA ALA A 24 5.15 3.53 7.78
C ALA A 24 6.43 3.69 6.96
N TYR A 25 6.61 2.81 5.99
CA TYR A 25 7.69 2.86 5.01
C TYR A 25 7.13 2.68 3.62
N TYR A 26 7.64 3.45 2.66
CA TYR A 26 7.14 3.47 1.29
C TYR A 26 8.29 3.43 0.29
N ILE A 27 8.23 2.46 -0.61
CA ILE A 27 9.22 2.24 -1.68
C ILE A 27 8.48 2.29 -3.01
N LYS A 28 8.71 3.33 -3.82
CA LYS A 28 8.23 3.37 -5.21
C LYS A 28 9.05 2.44 -6.11
N GLU A 29 8.47 1.98 -7.22
CA GLU A 29 9.13 1.09 -8.20
C GLU A 29 9.85 -0.10 -7.50
N PHE A 30 9.18 -0.70 -6.52
CA PHE A 30 9.68 -1.84 -5.76
C PHE A 30 9.83 -3.10 -6.63
N ILE A 31 8.98 -3.23 -7.65
CA ILE A 31 9.09 -4.20 -8.74
C ILE A 31 9.17 -3.43 -10.06
N ASP A 32 9.72 -4.05 -11.10
CA ASP A 32 9.70 -3.46 -12.45
C ASP A 32 8.40 -3.81 -13.21
N ALA A 33 8.23 -3.21 -14.40
CA ALA A 33 7.05 -3.42 -15.23
C ALA A 33 6.92 -4.87 -15.76
N GLN A 34 8.04 -5.56 -16.00
CA GLN A 34 8.04 -6.94 -16.48
C GLN A 34 7.64 -7.90 -15.34
N GLU A 35 8.15 -7.67 -14.13
CA GLU A 35 7.77 -8.37 -12.92
C GLU A 35 6.29 -8.17 -12.59
N GLU A 36 5.80 -6.93 -12.69
CA GLU A 36 4.38 -6.61 -12.57
C GLU A 36 3.53 -7.44 -13.54
N GLN A 37 3.88 -7.44 -14.83
CA GLN A 37 3.15 -8.20 -15.85
C GLN A 37 3.17 -9.71 -15.55
N ASN A 38 4.32 -10.27 -15.19
CA ASN A 38 4.45 -11.68 -14.84
C ASN A 38 3.56 -12.08 -13.65
N ILE A 39 3.45 -11.22 -12.64
CA ILE A 39 2.57 -11.43 -11.49
C ILE A 39 1.10 -11.33 -11.90
N LEU A 40 0.74 -10.33 -12.71
CA LEU A 40 -0.63 -10.13 -13.21
C LEU A 40 -1.12 -11.33 -14.02
N ASP A 41 -0.29 -11.90 -14.90
CA ASP A 41 -0.63 -13.09 -15.68
C ASP A 41 -0.97 -14.28 -14.78
N LYS A 42 -0.25 -14.45 -13.66
CA LYS A 42 -0.51 -15.50 -12.68
C LYS A 42 -1.77 -15.24 -11.86
N ILE A 43 -2.03 -13.99 -11.49
CA ILE A 43 -3.24 -13.59 -10.78
C ILE A 43 -4.48 -13.87 -11.63
N TYR A 44 -4.45 -13.50 -12.91
CA TYR A 44 -5.60 -13.64 -13.81
C TYR A 44 -5.78 -15.05 -14.37
N SER A 45 -4.72 -15.87 -14.41
CA SER A 45 -4.82 -17.30 -14.74
C SER A 45 -5.30 -18.17 -13.57
N ALA A 46 -5.45 -17.61 -12.37
CA ALA A 46 -6.00 -18.33 -11.22
C ALA A 46 -7.43 -18.85 -11.53
N PRO A 47 -7.76 -20.09 -11.09
CA PRO A 47 -9.06 -20.69 -11.39
C PRO A 47 -10.21 -19.90 -10.75
N LYS A 48 -11.39 -19.88 -11.39
CA LYS A 48 -12.56 -19.10 -10.93
C LYS A 48 -12.85 -19.22 -9.42
N PRO A 49 -12.79 -20.40 -8.77
CA PRO A 49 -13.04 -20.52 -7.33
C PRO A 49 -12.04 -19.80 -6.42
N LYS A 50 -10.86 -19.39 -6.92
CA LYS A 50 -9.93 -18.56 -6.15
C LYS A 50 -10.40 -17.11 -6.04
N TRP A 51 -11.29 -16.65 -6.92
CA TRP A 51 -11.87 -15.32 -6.85
C TRP A 51 -13.18 -15.35 -6.06
N VAL A 52 -13.19 -14.64 -4.94
CA VAL A 52 -14.39 -14.35 -4.16
C VAL A 52 -14.84 -12.94 -4.47
N THR A 53 -16.07 -12.77 -4.94
CA THR A 53 -16.67 -11.45 -5.11
C THR A 53 -17.22 -10.98 -3.77
N LEU A 54 -16.77 -9.81 -3.34
CA LEU A 54 -17.25 -9.09 -2.17
C LEU A 54 -18.11 -7.92 -2.64
N LYS A 55 -18.66 -7.13 -1.70
CA LYS A 55 -19.61 -6.04 -2.02
C LYS A 55 -19.15 -5.15 -3.18
N ASN A 56 -17.95 -4.58 -3.07
CA ASN A 56 -17.41 -3.60 -4.03
C ASN A 56 -16.00 -3.95 -4.52
N ARG A 57 -15.58 -5.21 -4.43
CA ARG A 57 -14.25 -5.66 -4.87
C ARG A 57 -14.24 -7.18 -5.06
N ARG A 58 -13.16 -7.74 -5.61
CA ARG A 58 -12.91 -9.19 -5.53
C ARG A 58 -11.59 -9.51 -4.85
N LEU A 59 -11.51 -10.71 -4.30
CA LEU A 59 -10.44 -11.17 -3.42
C LEU A 59 -9.93 -12.55 -3.85
N GLN A 60 -8.62 -12.77 -3.81
CA GLN A 60 -8.01 -14.09 -3.70
C GLN A 60 -7.36 -14.29 -2.33
N ASN A 61 -7.40 -15.52 -1.83
CA ASN A 61 -6.70 -15.95 -0.61
C ASN A 61 -5.64 -17.02 -0.94
N TRP A 62 -4.43 -16.80 -0.42
CA TRP A 62 -3.29 -17.69 -0.53
C TRP A 62 -2.61 -17.89 0.85
N GLY A 63 -2.17 -19.12 1.13
CA GLY A 63 -1.44 -19.45 2.36
C GLY A 63 -2.28 -20.15 3.44
N GLY A 64 -3.59 -20.26 3.22
CA GLY A 64 -4.55 -20.87 4.15
C GLY A 64 -5.55 -19.86 4.70
N ILE A 65 -6.47 -20.32 5.54
CA ILE A 65 -7.52 -19.47 6.13
C ILE A 65 -7.23 -19.28 7.63
N PRO A 66 -6.89 -18.07 8.09
CA PRO A 66 -6.71 -17.79 9.51
C PRO A 66 -8.02 -17.95 10.29
N THR A 67 -7.94 -18.59 11.46
CA THR A 67 -9.07 -18.78 12.38
C THR A 67 -8.59 -18.60 13.82
N GLU A 68 -9.52 -18.51 14.79
CA GLU A 68 -9.20 -18.49 16.22
C GLU A 68 -8.38 -19.72 16.68
N ARG A 69 -8.57 -20.87 16.02
CA ARG A 69 -7.83 -22.11 16.31
C ARG A 69 -6.43 -22.12 15.67
N GLY A 70 -6.14 -21.16 14.81
CA GLY A 70 -4.94 -21.08 13.98
C GLY A 70 -5.26 -21.30 12.50
N MET A 71 -4.28 -21.03 11.66
CA MET A 71 -4.37 -21.26 10.22
C MET A 71 -3.88 -22.66 9.89
N LEU A 72 -4.66 -23.41 9.09
CA LEU A 72 -4.12 -24.57 8.38
C LEU A 72 -3.29 -24.02 7.22
N SER A 73 -1.97 -24.02 7.36
CA SER A 73 -1.08 -23.37 6.39
C SER A 73 -0.98 -24.18 5.10
N GLU A 74 -1.06 -23.47 3.98
CA GLU A 74 -0.80 -23.97 2.64
C GLU A 74 0.45 -23.26 2.08
N PRO A 75 1.29 -23.93 1.27
CA PRO A 75 2.41 -23.26 0.63
C PRO A 75 1.94 -22.08 -0.23
N LEU A 76 2.59 -20.93 -0.09
CA LEU A 76 2.41 -19.83 -1.03
C LEU A 76 2.99 -20.24 -2.40
N PRO A 77 2.29 -19.96 -3.51
CA PRO A 77 2.80 -20.21 -4.84
C PRO A 77 4.15 -19.54 -5.11
N SER A 78 5.05 -20.22 -5.82
CA SER A 78 6.40 -19.71 -6.11
C SER A 78 6.40 -18.38 -6.89
N TRP A 79 5.38 -18.12 -7.71
CA TRP A 79 5.25 -16.86 -8.43
C TRP A 79 4.92 -15.67 -7.52
N LEU A 80 4.37 -15.90 -6.32
CA LEU A 80 4.21 -14.86 -5.30
C LEU A 80 5.50 -14.63 -4.50
N THR A 81 6.30 -15.68 -4.32
CA THR A 81 7.44 -15.64 -3.40
C THR A 81 8.76 -15.30 -4.09
N ASN A 82 9.03 -15.84 -5.28
CA ASN A 82 10.36 -15.82 -5.89
C ASN A 82 10.88 -14.42 -6.19
N THR A 83 10.02 -13.50 -6.62
CA THR A 83 10.40 -12.10 -6.91
C THR A 83 10.40 -11.25 -5.64
N ILE A 84 9.40 -11.42 -4.77
CA ILE A 84 9.11 -10.49 -3.68
C ILE A 84 9.93 -10.83 -2.41
N PHE A 85 10.02 -12.11 -2.05
CA PHE A 85 10.61 -12.52 -0.77
C PHE A 85 12.11 -12.24 -0.64
N PRO A 86 12.94 -12.39 -1.69
CA PRO A 86 14.36 -11.99 -1.59
C PRO A 86 14.53 -10.53 -1.19
N ARG A 87 13.67 -9.63 -1.69
CA ARG A 87 13.69 -8.20 -1.32
C ARG A 87 13.18 -7.99 0.11
N PHE A 88 12.14 -8.71 0.53
CA PHE A 88 11.67 -8.65 1.92
C PHE A 88 12.75 -9.10 2.92
N THR A 89 13.50 -10.15 2.58
CA THR A 89 14.65 -10.60 3.37
C THR A 89 15.76 -9.55 3.39
N LYS A 90 16.15 -8.99 2.23
CA LYS A 90 17.19 -7.95 2.15
C LYS A 90 16.83 -6.71 3.00
N LEU A 91 15.56 -6.32 3.01
CA LEU A 91 15.03 -5.19 3.78
C LEU A 91 14.73 -5.52 5.25
N ASN A 92 14.90 -6.76 5.69
CA ASN A 92 14.57 -7.21 7.05
C ASN A 92 13.14 -6.83 7.50
N ILE A 93 12.15 -6.90 6.59
CA ILE A 93 10.79 -6.37 6.86
C ILE A 93 10.14 -7.10 8.04
N PHE A 94 10.28 -8.42 8.09
CA PHE A 94 9.62 -9.31 9.05
C PHE A 94 10.60 -9.91 10.08
N SER A 95 11.80 -9.35 10.24
CA SER A 95 12.84 -9.91 11.13
C SER A 95 12.46 -9.91 12.61
N GLU A 96 11.48 -9.11 13.01
CA GLU A 96 11.00 -9.02 14.40
C GLU A 96 10.08 -10.18 14.81
N CYS A 97 9.58 -10.97 13.86
CA CYS A 97 8.78 -12.15 14.20
C CYS A 97 9.68 -13.36 14.44
N GLU A 98 9.74 -13.83 15.69
CA GLU A 98 10.63 -14.92 16.11
C GLU A 98 10.34 -16.27 15.41
N LYS A 99 9.08 -16.52 15.05
CA LYS A 99 8.65 -17.81 14.48
C LYS A 99 8.78 -17.87 12.97
N PHE A 100 8.61 -16.74 12.29
CA PHE A 100 8.56 -16.65 10.84
C PHE A 100 9.27 -15.37 10.40
N HIS A 101 10.27 -15.49 9.54
CA HIS A 101 10.98 -14.32 8.99
C HIS A 101 10.44 -13.88 7.62
N LEU A 102 9.43 -14.59 7.10
CA LEU A 102 8.76 -14.30 5.84
C LEU A 102 7.24 -14.57 5.97
N PRO A 103 6.41 -13.84 5.20
CA PRO A 103 4.96 -14.05 5.18
C PRO A 103 4.55 -15.47 4.84
N ASN A 104 3.50 -15.95 5.50
CA ASN A 104 2.87 -17.25 5.20
C ASN A 104 1.43 -17.10 4.71
N HIS A 105 0.95 -15.88 4.51
CA HIS A 105 -0.39 -15.58 4.02
C HIS A 105 -0.37 -14.35 3.10
N CYS A 106 -1.17 -14.38 2.04
CA CYS A 106 -1.32 -13.28 1.10
C CYS A 106 -2.79 -13.14 0.67
N LEU A 107 -3.32 -11.91 0.76
CA LEU A 107 -4.59 -11.56 0.14
C LEU A 107 -4.36 -10.68 -1.07
N ILE A 108 -5.00 -11.03 -2.19
CA ILE A 108 -4.95 -10.26 -3.43
C ILE A 108 -6.31 -9.61 -3.63
N ASN A 109 -6.38 -8.29 -3.58
CA ASN A 109 -7.62 -7.54 -3.82
C ASN A 109 -7.55 -6.86 -5.19
N GLU A 110 -8.65 -6.93 -5.96
CA GLU A 110 -8.87 -6.09 -7.14
C GLU A 110 -9.98 -5.08 -6.88
N TYR A 111 -9.69 -3.83 -7.22
CA TYR A 111 -10.63 -2.72 -7.22
C TYR A 111 -10.71 -2.13 -8.63
N LEU A 112 -11.91 -1.98 -9.17
CA LEU A 112 -12.17 -1.19 -10.37
C LEU A 112 -12.21 0.32 -10.02
N SER A 113 -12.16 1.18 -11.03
CA SER A 113 -12.36 2.63 -10.83
C SER A 113 -13.69 2.90 -10.11
N GLY A 114 -13.67 3.76 -9.09
CA GLY A 114 -14.83 4.05 -8.25
C GLY A 114 -15.03 3.08 -7.08
N GLN A 115 -14.33 1.95 -7.03
CA GLN A 115 -14.46 0.99 -5.93
C GLN A 115 -13.54 1.33 -4.74
N GLY A 116 -13.88 0.78 -3.58
CA GLY A 116 -13.21 1.05 -2.32
C GLY A 116 -13.56 0.04 -1.23
N ILE A 117 -13.12 0.36 -0.02
CA ILE A 117 -13.41 -0.40 1.20
C ILE A 117 -13.50 0.57 2.37
N MET A 118 -14.58 0.44 3.15
CA MET A 118 -14.78 1.24 4.37
C MET A 118 -13.61 1.07 5.35
N PRO A 119 -13.39 2.05 6.25
CA PRO A 119 -12.41 1.93 7.33
C PRO A 119 -12.58 0.63 8.11
N HIS A 120 -11.52 -0.18 8.19
CA HIS A 120 -11.51 -1.48 8.83
C HIS A 120 -10.12 -1.84 9.38
N GLU A 121 -10.04 -2.93 10.13
CA GLU A 121 -8.79 -3.57 10.56
C GLU A 121 -8.57 -4.86 9.78
N ASP A 122 -7.31 -5.32 9.74
CA ASP A 122 -6.93 -6.58 9.13
C ASP A 122 -7.44 -7.81 9.90
N GLY A 123 -7.70 -7.66 11.20
CA GLY A 123 -8.15 -8.72 12.10
C GLY A 123 -7.05 -9.20 13.07
N PRO A 124 -7.43 -10.03 14.06
CA PRO A 124 -6.59 -10.26 15.25
C PRO A 124 -5.50 -11.33 15.07
N PHE A 125 -5.41 -11.98 13.90
CA PHE A 125 -4.59 -13.19 13.74
C PHE A 125 -3.19 -12.94 13.17
N TYR A 126 -2.85 -11.71 12.82
CA TYR A 126 -1.58 -11.41 12.17
C TYR A 126 -0.57 -10.76 13.11
N PHE A 127 0.71 -11.09 12.89
CA PHE A 127 1.83 -10.32 13.43
C PHE A 127 1.70 -8.86 12.96
N PRO A 128 2.00 -7.84 13.80
CA PRO A 128 1.73 -6.44 13.52
C PRO A 128 2.74 -5.80 12.54
N THR A 129 3.04 -6.49 11.44
CA THR A 129 3.76 -6.00 10.28
C THR A 129 3.05 -6.50 9.04
N ILE A 130 2.72 -5.58 8.13
CA ILE A 130 2.13 -5.90 6.83
C ILE A 130 2.98 -5.30 5.71
N ALA A 131 3.05 -6.02 4.59
CA ALA A 131 3.70 -5.55 3.38
C ALA A 131 2.70 -5.62 2.23
N THR A 132 2.40 -4.50 1.59
CA THR A 132 1.46 -4.41 0.47
C THR A 132 2.18 -3.97 -0.79
N VAL A 133 2.19 -4.83 -1.81
CA VAL A 133 2.65 -4.48 -3.16
C VAL A 133 1.44 -4.05 -3.98
N SER A 134 1.48 -2.85 -4.55
CA SER A 134 0.41 -2.31 -5.40
C SER A 134 0.77 -2.51 -6.87
N LEU A 135 -0.20 -2.91 -7.70
CA LEU A 135 -0.05 -3.10 -9.15
C LEU A 135 -1.13 -2.33 -9.93
N LYS A 136 -0.85 -2.10 -11.22
CA LYS A 136 -1.69 -1.42 -12.21
C LYS A 136 -1.92 0.06 -11.93
N SER A 137 -2.90 0.39 -11.08
CA SER A 137 -3.30 1.77 -10.80
C SER A 137 -2.94 2.16 -9.37
N HIS A 138 -2.84 3.47 -9.15
CA HIS A 138 -2.64 4.04 -7.83
C HIS A 138 -3.92 3.95 -6.96
N THR A 139 -3.77 4.23 -5.66
CA THR A 139 -4.89 4.59 -4.77
C THR A 139 -4.42 5.50 -3.65
N ILE A 140 -5.36 6.19 -3.01
CA ILE A 140 -5.16 6.79 -1.70
C ILE A 140 -5.65 5.82 -0.62
N LEU A 141 -4.77 5.45 0.30
CA LEU A 141 -5.10 4.69 1.50
C LEU A 141 -5.30 5.66 2.67
N CYS A 142 -6.52 5.69 3.20
CA CYS A 142 -6.95 6.59 4.27
C CYS A 142 -6.81 5.91 5.63
N PHE A 143 -6.30 6.64 6.63
CA PHE A 143 -6.13 6.16 8.01
C PHE A 143 -6.99 6.99 8.97
N HIS A 144 -7.71 6.30 9.84
CA HIS A 144 -8.60 6.89 10.84
C HIS A 144 -8.27 6.32 12.21
N LYS A 145 -8.20 7.16 13.24
CA LYS A 145 -8.08 6.68 14.63
C LYS A 145 -9.32 5.89 15.04
N HIS A 146 -9.13 4.96 15.97
CA HIS A 146 -10.27 4.46 16.74
C HIS A 146 -10.94 5.62 17.47
N ILE A 147 -12.25 5.69 17.37
CA ILE A 147 -13.05 6.58 18.19
C ILE A 147 -13.35 5.81 19.47
N ASP A 148 -12.84 6.29 20.61
CA ASP A 148 -13.07 5.66 21.91
C ASP A 148 -14.58 5.69 22.23
N ALA A 149 -15.17 4.52 22.43
CA ALA A 149 -16.57 4.38 22.84
C ALA A 149 -16.89 5.05 24.20
N SER A 150 -15.87 5.45 24.98
CA SER A 150 -16.02 6.17 26.24
C SER A 150 -16.15 7.70 26.08
N SER A 151 -15.86 8.25 24.89
CA SER A 151 -15.98 9.69 24.60
C SER A 151 -17.26 10.05 23.84
N SER A 152 -18.13 9.08 23.57
CA SER A 152 -19.40 9.29 22.86
C SER A 152 -20.53 9.64 23.82
N THR A 153 -20.64 10.92 24.15
CA THR A 153 -21.94 11.51 24.46
C THR A 153 -22.85 11.39 23.23
N ASN A 154 -23.77 10.43 23.22
CA ASN A 154 -24.99 10.36 22.39
C ASN A 154 -24.95 11.08 21.02
N GLN A 155 -24.09 10.65 20.10
CA GLN A 155 -24.15 11.05 18.70
C GLN A 155 -24.40 9.82 17.82
N PRO A 156 -25.51 9.76 17.06
CA PRO A 156 -25.77 8.66 16.13
C PRO A 156 -24.81 8.77 14.94
N GLY A 157 -24.04 7.71 14.69
CA GLY A 157 -23.17 7.58 13.52
C GLY A 157 -21.72 7.94 13.82
N VAL A 158 -20.88 6.92 13.97
CA VAL A 158 -19.42 7.09 13.98
C VAL A 158 -19.03 7.64 12.61
N ASN A 159 -18.73 8.92 12.54
CA ASN A 159 -18.46 9.57 11.27
C ASN A 159 -16.95 9.50 10.93
N TYR A 160 -16.60 8.58 10.02
CA TYR A 160 -15.26 8.46 9.45
C TYR A 160 -15.08 9.32 8.18
N ASP A 161 -15.82 10.42 8.01
CA ASP A 161 -15.77 11.25 6.80
C ASP A 161 -14.36 11.78 6.50
N THR A 162 -13.59 12.12 7.54
CA THR A 162 -12.24 12.69 7.37
C THR A 162 -11.17 11.75 7.91
N PRO A 163 -10.19 11.32 7.09
CA PRO A 163 -9.03 10.59 7.58
C PRO A 163 -8.09 11.52 8.35
N GLU A 164 -7.38 10.99 9.34
CA GLU A 164 -6.31 11.73 10.02
C GLU A 164 -5.16 12.02 9.07
N PHE A 165 -4.80 11.02 8.27
CA PHE A 165 -3.85 11.17 7.18
C PHE A 165 -4.12 10.10 6.12
N SER A 166 -3.43 10.25 5.00
CA SER A 166 -3.49 9.30 3.91
C SER A 166 -2.12 9.05 3.29
N LEU A 167 -2.02 7.95 2.55
CA LEU A 167 -0.83 7.57 1.80
C LEU A 167 -1.20 7.31 0.34
N LEU A 168 -0.43 7.86 -0.59
CA LEU A 168 -0.53 7.54 -2.01
C LEU A 168 0.25 6.27 -2.30
N LEU A 169 -0.42 5.27 -2.86
CA LEU A 169 0.17 4.01 -3.25
C LEU A 169 0.21 3.92 -4.76
N GLU A 170 1.35 4.22 -5.36
CA GLU A 170 1.59 4.13 -6.81
C GLU A 170 1.61 2.67 -7.28
N PRO A 171 1.39 2.40 -8.58
CA PRO A 171 1.70 1.08 -9.12
C PRO A 171 3.16 0.71 -8.88
N ARG A 172 3.41 -0.60 -8.81
CA ARG A 172 4.71 -1.22 -8.52
C ARG A 172 5.36 -0.83 -7.19
N SER A 173 4.64 -0.11 -6.32
CA SER A 173 5.18 0.33 -5.04
C SER A 173 4.96 -0.70 -3.93
N LEU A 174 5.79 -0.60 -2.88
CA LEU A 174 5.66 -1.35 -1.64
C LEU A 174 5.35 -0.39 -0.48
N LEU A 175 4.27 -0.69 0.23
CA LEU A 175 3.96 -0.10 1.53
C LEU A 175 4.22 -1.11 2.64
N ILE A 176 4.95 -0.71 3.66
CA ILE A 176 5.14 -1.48 4.90
C ILE A 176 4.54 -0.69 6.05
N LEU A 177 3.63 -1.32 6.80
CA LEU A 177 3.10 -0.76 8.05
C LEU A 177 3.48 -1.68 9.21
N LYS A 178 3.98 -1.09 10.28
CA LYS A 178 4.33 -1.80 11.52
C LYS A 178 3.57 -1.24 12.73
N HIS A 179 3.49 -2.05 13.78
CA HIS A 179 3.14 -1.67 15.15
C HIS A 179 1.86 -0.83 15.29
N ASP A 180 1.99 0.45 15.63
CA ASP A 180 0.90 1.34 15.98
C ASP A 180 -0.08 1.56 14.82
N LEU A 181 0.42 1.68 13.59
CA LEU A 181 -0.46 1.77 12.41
C LEU A 181 -1.29 0.52 12.20
N TYR A 182 -0.77 -0.65 12.58
CA TYR A 182 -1.52 -1.90 12.50
C TYR A 182 -2.58 -2.01 13.61
N LYS A 183 -2.29 -1.47 14.80
CA LYS A 183 -3.09 -1.70 16.02
C LYS A 183 -4.06 -0.57 16.39
N LYS A 184 -3.78 0.67 15.97
CA LYS A 184 -4.45 1.89 16.47
C LYS A 184 -5.22 2.64 15.40
N TYR A 185 -5.13 2.20 14.15
CA TYR A 185 -5.77 2.86 13.02
C TYR A 185 -6.62 1.89 12.22
N LEU A 186 -7.82 2.32 11.92
CA LEU A 186 -8.59 1.78 10.82
C LEU A 186 -8.01 2.31 9.51
N HIS A 187 -8.07 1.50 8.45
CA HIS A 187 -7.68 1.92 7.12
C HIS A 187 -8.77 1.63 6.09
N GLY A 188 -8.84 2.45 5.06
CA GLY A 188 -9.87 2.35 4.03
C GLY A 188 -9.44 2.96 2.70
N ILE A 189 -10.21 2.66 1.66
CA ILE A 189 -10.07 3.26 0.33
C ILE A 189 -11.44 3.86 -0.01
N GLN A 190 -11.50 5.18 -0.19
CA GLN A 190 -12.75 5.85 -0.54
C GLN A 190 -13.21 5.47 -1.95
N GLU A 191 -14.53 5.35 -2.13
CA GLU A 191 -15.17 5.06 -3.42
C GLU A 191 -15.23 6.31 -4.30
N ARG A 192 -14.21 6.50 -5.13
CA ARG A 192 -14.09 7.64 -6.06
C ARG A 192 -13.31 7.27 -7.30
N LYS A 193 -13.50 8.04 -8.38
CA LYS A 193 -12.84 7.81 -9.68
C LYS A 193 -11.58 8.64 -9.86
N THR A 194 -11.42 9.70 -9.08
CA THR A 194 -10.27 10.61 -9.15
C THR A 194 -9.78 10.97 -7.76
N ASP A 195 -8.49 11.28 -7.63
CA ASP A 195 -7.86 11.77 -6.42
C ASP A 195 -7.20 13.13 -6.68
N ASN A 196 -7.59 14.16 -5.93
CA ASN A 196 -6.87 15.44 -5.92
C ASN A 196 -5.80 15.41 -4.82
N LEU A 197 -4.51 15.37 -5.20
CA LEU A 197 -3.40 15.31 -4.25
C LEU A 197 -3.18 16.63 -3.49
N VAL A 198 -3.75 17.75 -3.94
CA VAL A 198 -3.62 19.05 -3.24
C VAL A 198 -4.54 19.11 -2.02
N GLU A 199 -5.75 18.56 -2.14
CA GLU A 199 -6.76 18.56 -1.08
C GLU A 199 -6.58 17.40 -0.08
N SER A 200 -5.79 16.39 -0.46
CA SER A 200 -5.58 15.20 0.35
C SER A 200 -4.40 15.39 1.31
N ASN A 201 -4.59 15.04 2.58
CA ASN A 201 -3.51 15.02 3.58
C ASN A 201 -2.57 13.81 3.36
N VAL A 202 -1.80 13.82 2.26
CA VAL A 202 -0.97 12.70 1.81
C VAL A 202 0.44 12.82 2.37
N MET A 203 0.80 11.92 3.30
CA MET A 203 2.03 12.06 4.10
C MET A 203 3.30 11.57 3.40
N ASN A 204 3.19 10.76 2.35
CA ASN A 204 4.33 10.18 1.66
C ASN A 204 4.65 10.84 0.30
N LEU A 205 4.06 12.01 -0.03
CA LEU A 205 4.28 12.63 -1.33
C LEU A 205 5.75 12.78 -1.69
N GLU A 206 6.61 13.19 -0.74
CA GLU A 206 8.05 13.35 -0.97
C GLU A 206 8.78 12.07 -1.45
N LEU A 207 8.20 10.89 -1.20
CA LEU A 207 8.73 9.59 -1.62
C LEU A 207 8.16 9.10 -2.96
N THR A 208 7.22 9.82 -3.56
CA THR A 208 6.49 9.44 -4.79
C THR A 208 7.12 10.05 -6.05
N GLU A 209 6.78 9.53 -7.23
CA GLU A 209 7.19 10.16 -8.49
C GLU A 209 6.52 11.52 -8.71
N TYR A 210 5.30 11.69 -8.21
CA TYR A 210 4.53 12.93 -8.36
C TYR A 210 5.23 14.14 -7.72
N TYR A 211 5.91 13.97 -6.59
CA TYR A 211 6.67 15.06 -5.98
C TYR A 211 7.84 15.51 -6.86
N GLN A 212 8.52 14.57 -7.52
CA GLN A 212 9.62 14.89 -8.44
C GLN A 212 9.13 15.66 -9.67
N GLN A 213 7.99 15.25 -10.23
CA GLN A 213 7.35 15.97 -11.34
C GLN A 213 6.94 17.40 -10.92
N ARG A 214 6.39 17.56 -9.71
CA ARG A 214 6.03 18.87 -9.15
C ARG A 214 7.24 19.79 -9.00
N LEU A 215 8.37 19.29 -8.49
CA LEU A 215 9.60 20.08 -8.37
C LEU A 215 10.13 20.53 -9.73
N GLN A 216 10.12 19.66 -10.74
CA GLN A 216 10.58 20.00 -12.09
C GLN A 216 9.73 21.08 -12.76
N LYS A 217 8.40 21.02 -12.61
CA LYS A 217 7.48 22.06 -13.12
C LYS A 217 7.73 23.41 -12.44
N ARG A 218 7.83 23.44 -11.11
CA ARG A 218 8.10 24.68 -10.35
C ARG A 218 9.47 25.28 -10.67
N GLY A 219 10.49 24.45 -10.88
CA GLY A 219 11.83 24.89 -11.30
C GLY A 219 11.83 25.52 -12.70
N ARG A 220 11.07 24.96 -13.65
CA ARG A 220 10.88 25.55 -14.98
C ARG A 220 10.16 26.91 -14.91
N GLN A 221 9.10 27.02 -14.10
CA GLN A 221 8.36 28.29 -13.93
C GLN A 221 9.26 29.41 -13.39
N LYS A 222 10.09 29.11 -12.36
CA LYS A 222 11.02 30.10 -11.78
C LYS A 222 12.08 30.56 -12.79
N ASN A 223 12.63 29.65 -13.59
CA ASN A 223 13.64 30.00 -14.59
C ASN A 223 13.10 30.89 -15.72
N ILE A 224 11.81 30.75 -16.07
CA ILE A 224 11.14 31.61 -17.07
C ILE A 224 10.92 33.03 -16.51
N ILE A 225 10.58 33.15 -15.22
CA ILE A 225 10.39 34.44 -14.56
C ILE A 225 11.74 35.19 -14.42
N THR A 226 12.83 34.48 -14.07
CA THR A 226 14.16 35.09 -13.94
C THR A 226 14.83 35.44 -15.27
N SER A 227 14.33 34.97 -16.41
CA SER A 227 14.86 35.35 -17.73
C SER A 227 14.21 36.59 -18.33
N ASN A 228 13.16 37.12 -17.69
CA ASN A 228 12.45 38.33 -18.11
C ASN A 228 12.52 39.37 -16.97
N GLU A 229 13.73 39.82 -16.62
CA GLU A 229 13.89 41.01 -15.79
C GLU A 229 13.74 42.26 -16.67
N ASP A 230 12.51 42.71 -16.85
CA ASP A 230 12.22 44.13 -17.04
C ASP A 230 11.63 44.64 -15.71
N GLU A 231 12.37 45.56 -15.08
CA GLU A 231 11.94 46.30 -13.89
C GLU A 231 10.63 47.03 -14.18
N ASN A 232 9.51 46.63 -13.58
CA ASN A 232 8.51 47.54 -13.03
C ASN A 232 7.43 46.82 -12.21
N ASN A 233 7.17 47.40 -11.05
CA ASN A 233 6.09 47.08 -10.10
C ASN A 233 4.79 46.56 -10.73
N GLU A 234 4.35 45.38 -10.31
CA GLU A 234 2.94 45.15 -10.03
C GLU A 234 2.78 44.04 -9.01
N LYS A 235 1.80 44.21 -8.12
CA LYS A 235 1.47 43.34 -6.99
C LYS A 235 1.43 41.89 -7.44
N ASP A 236 2.12 41.02 -6.71
CA ASP A 236 1.94 39.56 -6.78
C ASP A 236 0.48 39.23 -6.44
N ILE A 237 -0.39 39.31 -7.44
CA ILE A 237 -1.64 38.58 -7.44
C ILE A 237 -1.19 37.15 -7.71
N ASP A 238 -1.02 36.41 -6.62
CA ASP A 238 -0.90 34.95 -6.61
C ASP A 238 -2.19 34.39 -7.22
N THR A 239 -2.31 34.46 -8.55
CA THR A 239 -3.29 33.67 -9.28
C THR A 239 -2.75 32.25 -9.24
N ASP A 240 -3.08 31.57 -8.15
CA ASP A 240 -3.05 30.12 -7.95
C ASP A 240 -3.94 29.47 -9.03
N ASP A 241 -3.51 29.54 -10.28
CA ASP A 241 -4.16 28.83 -11.37
C ASP A 241 -3.73 27.36 -11.28
N GLY A 242 -4.36 26.66 -10.35
CA GLY A 242 -5.01 25.40 -10.65
C GLY A 242 -4.16 24.30 -11.28
N ASP A 243 -2.90 24.10 -10.86
CA ASP A 243 -2.13 22.88 -11.18
C ASP A 243 -2.72 21.71 -10.37
N THR A 244 -3.95 21.34 -10.72
CA THR A 244 -4.76 20.32 -10.06
C THR A 244 -4.02 19.01 -10.27
N LEU A 245 -3.37 18.48 -9.22
CA LEU A 245 -2.76 17.15 -9.23
C LEU A 245 -3.88 16.10 -9.13
N LEU A 246 -4.75 16.10 -10.14
CA LEU A 246 -5.88 15.21 -10.27
C LEU A 246 -5.41 13.92 -10.94
N LEU A 247 -5.52 12.81 -10.24
CA LEU A 247 -5.16 11.50 -10.74
C LEU A 247 -6.44 10.70 -11.03
N GLU A 248 -6.53 10.12 -12.22
CA GLU A 248 -7.61 9.20 -12.57
C GLU A 248 -7.30 7.79 -12.07
N ARG A 249 -8.26 7.16 -11.37
CA ARG A 249 -8.15 5.77 -10.96
C ARG A 249 -8.57 4.86 -12.09
N ASP A 250 -7.76 3.83 -12.32
CA ASP A 250 -8.12 2.65 -13.08
C ASP A 250 -8.13 1.42 -12.15
N THR A 251 -8.27 0.23 -12.72
CA THR A 251 -8.23 -1.05 -12.04
C THR A 251 -6.93 -1.20 -11.28
N ARG A 252 -7.01 -1.34 -9.97
CA ARG A 252 -5.89 -1.56 -9.06
C ARG A 252 -5.90 -2.99 -8.54
N ILE A 253 -4.71 -3.58 -8.44
CA ILE A 253 -4.49 -4.83 -7.70
C ILE A 253 -3.58 -4.55 -6.50
N SER A 254 -3.83 -5.21 -5.38
CA SER A 254 -2.89 -5.19 -4.25
C SER A 254 -2.68 -6.55 -3.64
N LEU A 255 -1.40 -6.89 -3.43
CA LEU A 255 -0.96 -8.11 -2.78
C LEU A 255 -0.53 -7.76 -1.35
N THR A 256 -1.33 -8.13 -0.36
CA THR A 256 -1.06 -7.84 1.06
C THR A 256 -0.55 -9.09 1.75
N PHE A 257 0.75 -9.10 2.04
CA PHE A 257 1.49 -10.17 2.69
C PHE A 257 1.54 -9.99 4.20
N ARG A 258 1.27 -11.07 4.93
CA ARG A 258 1.18 -11.12 6.39
C ARG A 258 1.76 -12.41 6.95
N ILE A 259 2.12 -12.35 8.23
CA ILE A 259 2.46 -13.53 9.03
C ILE A 259 1.29 -13.87 9.94
N VAL A 260 0.86 -15.13 9.89
CA VAL A 260 -0.02 -15.74 10.88
C VAL A 260 0.83 -16.62 11.79
N GLU A 261 0.98 -16.22 13.04
CA GLU A 261 1.88 -16.91 13.98
C GLU A 261 1.33 -18.26 14.47
N LYS A 262 0.01 -18.36 14.61
CA LYS A 262 -0.66 -19.56 15.08
C LYS A 262 -1.00 -20.45 13.90
N VAL A 263 -0.12 -21.41 13.61
CA VAL A 263 -0.30 -22.39 12.52
C VAL A 263 -0.63 -23.77 13.08
N MET A 264 -1.62 -24.43 12.49
CA MET A 264 -2.01 -25.80 12.84
C MET A 264 -1.17 -26.80 12.04
N LYS A 265 -0.62 -27.83 12.70
CA LYS A 265 0.00 -28.97 12.00
C LYS A 265 -1.10 -29.93 11.54
N ALA A 266 -1.11 -30.28 10.26
CA ALA A 266 -1.96 -31.35 9.77
C ALA A 266 -1.55 -32.65 10.49
N ARG A 267 -2.47 -33.25 11.26
CA ARG A 267 -2.27 -34.61 11.80
C ARG A 267 -2.45 -35.58 10.65
N ILE A 268 -1.35 -36.03 10.05
CA ILE A 268 -1.39 -37.18 9.15
C ILE A 268 -1.67 -38.39 10.05
N PHE A 269 -2.90 -38.90 10.02
CA PHE A 269 -3.20 -40.20 10.58
C PHE A 269 -2.48 -41.24 9.73
N GLY A 270 -1.29 -41.64 10.14
CA GLY A 270 -0.61 -42.80 9.59
C GLY A 270 -1.52 -44.01 9.81
N LYS A 271 -1.89 -44.69 8.72
CA LYS A 271 -2.47 -46.04 8.80
C LYS A 271 -1.47 -46.90 9.58
N LYS A 272 -1.90 -47.42 10.73
CA LYS A 272 -1.20 -48.47 11.47
C LYS A 272 -1.11 -49.74 10.63
#